data_AF-A0AAD7TGF2-F1
#
_entry.id   AF-A0AAD7TGF2-F1
#
_cell.length_a   1.000
_cell.length_b   1.000
_cell.length_c   1.000
_cell.angle_alpha   90.00
_cell.angle_beta   90.00
_cell.angle_gamma   90.00
#
_symmetry.space_group_name_H-M   'P 1'
#
loop_
_entity.id
_entity.type
_entity.pdbx_description
1 polymer ?
#
loop_
_entity_poly.entity_id
_entity_poly.type
_entity_poly.pdbx_seq_one_letter_code
_entity_poly.pdbx_strand_id
1 'polypeptide(L)' 'MAGKLQSAEVGNGIKQENIPPGEERFFLRDGQTCVLSRPSKRPVRFTVPVRRKAEAEEAAETMDVLDFPKVVGP' A
#
# COMPACT_ATOMS: atom_id res chain seq x y z
N MET A 1 7.20 8.15 -10.20
CA MET A 1 5.90 8.10 -10.91
C MET A 1 4.78 8.27 -9.90
N ALA A 2 4.18 9.46 -9.80
CA ALA A 2 3.03 9.70 -8.93
C ALA A 2 1.75 9.44 -9.74
N GLY A 3 1.25 8.20 -9.69
CA GLY A 3 0.00 7.81 -10.35
C GLY A 3 -1.23 8.09 -9.50
N LYS A 4 -2.39 8.21 -10.15
CA LYS A 4 -3.68 8.24 -9.46
C LYS A 4 -3.89 6.89 -8.75
N LEU A 5 -4.11 6.91 -7.44
CA LEU A 5 -4.40 5.70 -6.69
C LEU A 5 -5.74 5.10 -7.14
N GLN A 6 -5.77 3.78 -7.24
CA GLN A 6 -7.00 3.02 -7.43
C GLN A 6 -7.48 2.48 -6.07
N SER A 7 -8.79 2.35 -5.92
CA SER A 7 -9.35 1.72 -4.74
C SER A 7 -9.06 0.22 -4.75
N ALA A 8 -9.05 -0.39 -3.57
CA ALA A 8 -8.85 -1.82 -3.38
C ALA A 8 -9.93 -2.60 -4.12
N GLU A 9 -11.17 -2.14 -4.07
CA GLU A 9 -12.33 -2.76 -4.70
C GLU A 9 -12.16 -2.83 -6.22
N VAL A 10 -11.74 -1.72 -6.86
CA VAL A 10 -11.45 -1.69 -8.31
C VAL A 10 -10.29 -2.62 -8.67
N GLY A 11 -9.24 -2.63 -7.84
CA GLY A 11 -8.12 -3.58 -8.02
C GLY A 11 -8.54 -5.05 -7.92
N ASN A 12 -9.61 -5.35 -7.17
CA ASN A 12 -10.21 -6.68 -7.06
C ASN A 12 -11.34 -6.94 -8.09
N GLY A 13 -11.51 -6.06 -9.08
CA GLY A 13 -12.48 -6.23 -10.17
C GLY A 13 -13.90 -5.77 -9.86
N ILE A 14 -14.15 -5.11 -8.72
CA ILE A 14 -15.45 -4.49 -8.43
C ILE A 14 -15.58 -3.21 -9.25
N LYS A 15 -16.67 -3.08 -10.00
CA LYS A 15 -16.95 -1.88 -10.79
C LYS A 15 -17.17 -0.66 -9.88
N GLN A 16 -16.67 0.50 -10.28
CA GLN A 16 -16.77 1.75 -9.51
C GLN A 16 -18.22 2.12 -9.15
N GLU A 17 -19.17 1.86 -10.04
CA GLU A 17 -20.62 2.09 -9.84
C GLU A 17 -21.21 1.26 -8.69
N ASN A 18 -20.57 0.15 -8.32
CA ASN A 18 -20.99 -0.71 -7.22
C ASN A 18 -20.29 -0.37 -5.90
N ILE A 19 -19.46 0.67 -5.86
CA ILE A 19 -18.78 1.12 -4.66
C ILE A 19 -19.52 2.35 -4.13
N PRO A 20 -20.07 2.31 -2.90
CA PRO A 20 -20.70 3.48 -2.31
C PRO A 20 -19.72 4.66 -2.23
N PRO A 21 -20.10 5.87 -2.69
CA PRO A 21 -19.21 7.01 -2.66
C PRO A 21 -18.74 7.34 -1.24
N GLY A 22 -17.43 7.41 -1.03
CA GLY A 22 -16.81 7.66 0.27
C GLY A 22 -16.48 6.39 1.06
N GLU A 23 -16.90 5.21 0.59
CA GLU A 23 -16.54 3.92 1.20
C GLU A 23 -15.38 3.22 0.48
N GLU A 24 -14.78 3.85 -0.54
CA GLU A 24 -13.60 3.33 -1.23
C GLU A 24 -12.41 3.19 -0.28
N ARG A 25 -11.71 2.05 -0.36
CA ARG A 25 -10.50 1.81 0.42
C ARG A 25 -9.27 1.97 -0.45
N PHE A 26 -8.23 2.59 0.07
CA PHE A 26 -6.97 2.79 -0.67
C PHE A 26 -5.80 2.25 0.14
N PHE A 27 -4.88 1.58 -0.55
CA PHE A 27 -3.61 1.17 0.04
C PHE A 27 -2.56 2.27 -0.17
N LEU A 28 -2.03 2.77 0.95
CA LEU A 28 -0.97 3.77 0.95
C LEU A 28 0.29 3.19 1.56
N ARG A 29 1.44 3.73 1.15
CA ARG A 29 2.74 3.37 1.72
C ARG A 29 3.14 4.35 2.81
N ASP A 30 3.86 3.84 3.80
CA ASP A 30 4.48 4.65 4.86
C ASP A 30 5.32 5.78 4.23
N GLY A 31 5.20 7.00 4.77
CA GLY A 31 5.90 8.19 4.27
C GLY A 31 5.37 8.74 2.95
N GLN A 32 4.39 8.10 2.31
CA GLN A 32 3.82 8.58 1.06
C GLN A 32 3.08 9.90 1.27
N THR A 33 3.32 10.88 0.40
CA THR A 33 2.55 12.14 0.37
C THR A 33 1.43 12.03 -0.66
N CYS A 34 0.20 12.31 -0.22
CA CYS A 34 -1.00 12.16 -1.02
C CYS A 34 -1.84 13.45 -0.99
N VAL A 35 -2.70 13.59 -1.99
CA VAL A 35 -3.75 14.63 -2.02
C VAL A 35 -5.09 13.95 -2.08
N LEU A 36 -5.91 14.18 -1.06
CA LEU A 36 -7.31 13.77 -1.02
C LEU A 36 -8.17 14.87 -1.63
N SER A 37 -8.70 14.61 -2.83
CA SER A 37 -9.65 15.48 -3.52
C SER A 37 -11.06 14.94 -3.32
N ARG A 38 -11.98 15.78 -2.83
CA ARG A 38 -13.39 15.43 -2.63
C ARG A 38 -14.28 16.38 -3.41
N PRO A 39 -15.41 15.92 -3.98
CA PRO A 39 -16.36 16.80 -4.65
C PRO A 39 -16.79 17.94 -3.72
N SER A 40 -16.81 19.17 -4.22
CA SER A 40 -17.27 20.37 -3.49
C SER A 40 -16.50 20.70 -2.20
N LYS A 41 -15.33 20.09 -1.95
CA LYS A 41 -14.48 20.40 -0.80
C LYS A 41 -13.07 20.74 -1.27
N ARG A 42 -12.36 21.52 -0.45
CA ARG A 42 -10.95 21.84 -0.71
C ARG A 42 -10.09 20.57 -0.65
N PRO A 43 -9.13 20.39 -1.58
CA PRO A 43 -8.18 19.29 -1.51
C PRO A 43 -7.37 19.34 -0.22
N VAL A 44 -7.07 18.17 0.34
CA VAL A 44 -6.25 18.05 1.55
C VAL A 44 -4.98 17.29 1.20
N ARG A 45 -3.83 17.92 1.41
CA ARG A 45 -2.54 17.24 1.33
C ARG A 45 -2.22 16.64 2.69
N PHE A 46 -1.80 15.38 2.70
CA PHE A 46 -1.37 14.69 3.91
C PHE A 46 -0.20 13.76 3.60
N THR A 47 0.55 13.42 4.64
CA THR A 47 1.66 12.47 4.56
C THR A 47 1.34 11.30 5.47
N VAL A 48 1.44 10.08 4.93
CA VAL A 48 1.17 8.86 5.68
C VAL A 48 2.25 8.68 6.76
N PRO A 49 1.85 8.43 8.02
CA PRO A 49 2.80 8.17 9.09
C PRO A 49 3.75 7.01 8.73
N VAL A 50 5.02 7.14 9.09
CA VAL A 50 5.97 6.03 9.02
C VAL A 50 5.83 5.23 10.30
N ARG A 51 5.48 3.95 10.18
CA ARG A 51 5.46 3.06 11.34
C ARG A 51 6.90 2.86 11.80
N ARG A 52 7.14 3.09 13.08
CA ARG A 52 8.38 2.64 13.72
C ARG A 52 8.35 1.12 13.67
N LYS A 53 9.24 0.50 12.89
CA LYS A 53 9.49 -0.92 13.07
C LYS A 53 10.08 -1.07 14.47
N ALA A 54 9.42 -1.84 15.34
CA ALA A 54 10.16 -2.47 16.44
C ALA A 54 11.36 -3.14 15.78
N GLU A 55 12.54 -2.91 16.33
CA GLU A 55 13.82 -3.19 15.69
C GLU A 55 13.75 -4.52 14.94
N ALA A 56 14.06 -4.48 13.64
CA ALA A 56 14.11 -5.68 12.80
C ALA A 56 15.20 -6.67 13.25
N GLU A 57 15.81 -6.44 14.41
CA GLU A 57 16.82 -7.26 15.06
C GLU A 57 16.20 -8.53 15.67
N GLU A 58 14.99 -8.49 16.23
CA GLU A 58 14.39 -9.71 16.82
C GLU A 58 13.82 -10.69 15.78
N ALA A 59 13.33 -10.19 14.64
CA ALA A 59 12.75 -11.06 13.60
C ALA A 59 13.81 -11.80 12.76
N ALA A 60 15.06 -11.30 12.76
CA ALA A 60 16.16 -11.96 12.06
C ALA A 60 16.66 -13.20 12.82
N GLU A 61 16.46 -13.27 14.14
CA GLU A 61 16.92 -14.41 14.96
C GLU A 61 15.97 -15.62 14.96
N THR A 62 14.74 -15.49 14.44
CA THR A 62 13.75 -16.59 14.44
C THR A 62 13.37 -17.08 13.04
N MET A 63 14.15 -16.76 12.01
CA MET A 63 13.85 -17.14 10.64
C MET A 63 14.89 -18.10 10.07
N ASP A 64 14.41 -19.19 9.48
CA ASP A 64 15.26 -20.10 8.71
C ASP A 64 15.69 -19.41 7.40
N VAL A 65 16.98 -19.14 7.27
CA VAL A 65 17.57 -18.65 6.03
C VAL A 65 17.90 -19.85 5.15
N LEU A 66 17.17 -19.98 4.04
CA LEU A 66 17.40 -21.05 3.05
C LEU A 66 18.22 -20.51 1.87
N ASP A 67 19.42 -21.05 1.70
CA ASP A 67 20.25 -20.80 0.53
C ASP A 67 19.92 -21.80 -0.58
N PHE A 68 19.30 -21.31 -1.66
CA PHE A 68 18.99 -22.12 -2.83
C PHE A 68 20.06 -22.01 -3.91
N PRO A 69 20.30 -23.08 -4.70
CA PRO A 69 21.26 -23.05 -5.79
C PRO A 69 20.85 -22.01 -6.84
N LYS A 70 21.82 -21.18 -7.26
CA LYS A 70 21.61 -20.10 -8.25
C LYS A 70 21.34 -20.63 -9.66
N VAL A 71 21.77 -21.85 -9.94
CA VAL A 71 21.57 -22.55 -11.21
C VAL A 71 21.20 -23.98 -10.89
N VAL A 72 20.06 -24.41 -11.41
CA VAL A 72 19.65 -25.82 -11.41
C VAL A 72 19.86 -26.33 -12.84
N GLY A 73 20.59 -27.44 -12.99
CA GLY A 73 20.80 -28.09 -14.28
C GLY A 73 19.51 -28.72 -14.84
N PRO A 74 19.55 -29.25 -16.07
CA PRO A 74 18.41 -29.95 -16.67
C PRO A 74 18.02 -31.23 -15.90
#